data_AF-A0A3C1TIG3-F1
#
_entry.id   AF-A0A3C1TIG3-F1
#
_cell.length_a   1.000
_cell.length_b   1.000
_cell.length_c   1.000
_cell.angle_alpha   90.00
_cell.angle_beta   90.00
_cell.angle_gamma   90.00
#
_symmetry.space_group_name_H-M   'P 1'
#
loop_
_entity.id
_entity.type
_entity.pdbx_description
1 polymer ?
#
loop_
_entity_poly.entity_id
_entity_poly.type
_entity_poly.pdbx_seq_one_letter_code
_entity_poly.pdbx_strand_id
1 'polypeptide(L)'
;MYAVLVAFFGHWYLSLFCQTFFLHRYSAHKMFTMNKFWEKFFYALTYISQGSSYLSPRAYAILHRMHHAFSDTEKDPHSPHHTENVFTMMWKTKDIYNAVVQRKMKVEARFDRDYPYWEKLEKLGDSWISRVGWGVSYLVFYIFAFIYLDMHWAFFLLLPIHFLMGPVHGAIVNWSGHKYGYQNFDNRDESKNSLIFDLLMMGELFQNNHHKLPNRANFGTKWFEFDPTYPVIKLLSWTKIIKLRESKVGVEVPAPAHEREA
;
A
#
# COMPACT_ATOMS: atom_id res chain seq x y z
N MET A 1 -23.99 16.34 -8.26
CA MET A 1 -23.57 15.76 -6.95
C MET A 1 -23.12 14.28 -6.98
N TYR A 2 -24.01 13.29 -7.20
CA TYR A 2 -23.67 11.85 -7.05
C TYR A 2 -22.50 11.37 -7.94
N ALA A 3 -22.42 11.87 -9.17
CA ALA A 3 -21.35 11.52 -10.10
C ALA A 3 -19.94 11.83 -9.54
N VAL A 4 -19.79 12.91 -8.78
CA VAL A 4 -18.50 13.29 -8.18
C VAL A 4 -18.10 12.34 -7.07
N LEU A 5 -19.05 11.93 -6.22
CA LEU A 5 -18.79 10.94 -5.18
C LEU A 5 -18.44 9.58 -5.77
N VAL A 6 -19.17 9.14 -6.80
CA VAL A 6 -18.87 7.90 -7.52
C VAL A 6 -17.47 7.96 -8.14
N ALA A 7 -17.10 9.08 -8.77
CA ALA A 7 -15.76 9.25 -9.32
C ALA A 7 -14.68 9.27 -8.23
N PHE A 8 -14.90 9.99 -7.13
CA PHE A 8 -13.96 10.08 -6.02
C PHE A 8 -13.73 8.72 -5.35
N PHE A 9 -14.80 8.03 -4.95
CA PHE A 9 -14.69 6.70 -4.32
C PHE A 9 -14.21 5.64 -5.31
N GLY A 10 -14.61 5.72 -6.58
CA GLY A 10 -14.07 4.86 -7.64
C GLY A 10 -12.55 5.03 -7.79
N HIS A 11 -12.06 6.27 -7.77
CA HIS A 11 -10.63 6.56 -7.80
C HIS A 11 -9.91 6.12 -6.51
N TRP A 12 -10.52 6.34 -5.34
CA TRP A 12 -10.03 5.85 -4.04
C TRP A 12 -9.78 4.35 -4.07
N TYR A 13 -10.80 3.56 -4.43
CA TYR A 13 -10.70 2.11 -4.45
C TYR A 13 -9.82 1.59 -5.59
N LEU A 14 -9.74 2.27 -6.73
CA LEU A 14 -8.79 1.89 -7.78
C LEU A 14 -7.33 2.12 -7.35
N SER A 15 -7.06 3.28 -6.73
CA SER A 15 -5.74 3.62 -6.17
C SER A 15 -5.33 2.63 -5.08
N LEU A 16 -6.25 2.34 -4.17
CA LEU A 16 -6.06 1.37 -3.10
C LEU A 16 -5.89 -0.05 -3.65
N PHE A 17 -6.68 -0.46 -4.64
CA PHE A 17 -6.52 -1.76 -5.32
C PHE A 17 -5.10 -1.91 -5.87
N CYS A 18 -4.56 -0.90 -6.56
CA CYS A 18 -3.19 -0.94 -7.05
C CYS A 18 -2.16 -1.01 -5.91
N GLN A 19 -2.40 -0.33 -4.79
CA GLN A 19 -1.54 -0.42 -3.61
C GLN A 19 -1.55 -1.84 -3.02
N THR A 20 -2.71 -2.42 -2.75
CA THR A 20 -2.83 -3.77 -2.17
C THR A 20 -2.39 -4.86 -3.16
N PHE A 21 -2.90 -4.86 -4.39
CA PHE A 21 -2.65 -5.93 -5.35
C PHE A 21 -1.23 -5.86 -5.94
N PHE A 22 -0.82 -4.69 -6.43
CA PHE A 22 0.43 -4.56 -7.19
C PHE A 22 1.63 -4.17 -6.31
N LEU A 23 1.50 -3.18 -5.43
CA LEU A 23 2.61 -2.77 -4.58
C LEU A 23 2.85 -3.76 -3.43
N HIS A 24 1.80 -4.09 -2.68
CA HIS A 24 1.93 -4.93 -1.51
C HIS A 24 2.07 -6.42 -1.86
N ARG A 25 1.04 -7.06 -2.42
CA ARG A 25 1.04 -8.51 -2.66
C ARG A 25 2.00 -8.94 -3.77
N TYR A 26 2.16 -8.14 -4.83
CA TYR A 26 3.05 -8.48 -5.95
C TYR A 26 4.48 -7.94 -5.83
N SER A 27 4.68 -6.65 -5.56
CA SER A 27 6.02 -6.05 -5.49
C SER A 27 6.76 -6.46 -4.22
N ALA A 28 6.14 -6.28 -3.04
CA ALA A 28 6.78 -6.56 -1.77
C ALA A 28 6.90 -8.07 -1.47
N HIS A 29 5.79 -8.82 -1.57
CA HIS A 29 5.73 -10.21 -1.11
C HIS A 29 5.78 -11.28 -2.20
N LYS A 30 5.61 -10.90 -3.47
CA LYS A 30 5.61 -11.84 -4.60
C LYS A 30 4.66 -13.04 -4.40
N MET A 31 3.47 -12.80 -3.86
CA MET A 31 2.46 -13.84 -3.60
C MET A 31 1.95 -14.53 -4.88
N PHE A 32 2.17 -13.91 -6.04
CA PHE A 32 1.87 -14.45 -7.36
C PHE A 32 2.87 -13.94 -8.40
N THR A 33 2.88 -14.58 -9.57
CA THR A 33 3.60 -14.12 -10.76
C THR A 33 2.64 -13.70 -11.86
N MET A 34 3.13 -12.89 -12.78
CA MET A 34 2.43 -12.55 -14.02
C MET A 34 3.46 -12.44 -15.15
N ASN A 35 3.00 -12.52 -16.40
CA ASN A 35 3.88 -12.29 -17.55
C ASN A 35 4.28 -10.79 -17.65
N LYS A 36 5.23 -10.47 -18.52
CA LYS A 36 5.75 -9.11 -18.66
C LYS A 36 4.71 -8.09 -19.13
N PHE A 37 3.74 -8.52 -19.93
CA PHE A 37 2.65 -7.64 -20.37
C PHE A 37 1.78 -7.21 -19.19
N TRP A 38 1.27 -8.16 -18.41
CA TRP A 38 0.44 -7.86 -17.24
C TRP A 38 1.21 -7.11 -16.15
N GLU A 39 2.50 -7.41 -15.97
CA GLU A 39 3.37 -6.64 -15.06
C GLU A 39 3.43 -5.17 -15.47
N LYS A 40 3.61 -4.87 -16.76
CA LYS A 40 3.60 -3.51 -17.29
C LYS A 40 2.22 -2.85 -17.20
N PHE A 41 1.15 -3.61 -17.46
CA PHE A 41 -0.22 -3.13 -17.35
C PHE A 41 -0.54 -2.65 -15.93
N PHE A 42 -0.33 -3.48 -14.90
CA PHE A 42 -0.61 -3.10 -13.52
C PHE A 42 0.33 -2.01 -13.00
N TYR A 43 1.57 -1.96 -13.51
CA TYR A 43 2.48 -0.85 -13.21
C TYR A 43 1.96 0.48 -13.77
N ALA A 44 1.53 0.51 -15.03
CA ALA A 44 0.95 1.70 -15.64
C ALA A 44 -0.38 2.08 -14.97
N LEU A 45 -1.22 1.10 -14.63
CA LEU A 45 -2.45 1.32 -13.88
C LEU A 45 -2.17 1.95 -12.52
N THR A 46 -1.14 1.48 -11.81
CA THR A 46 -0.71 2.05 -10.52
C THR A 46 -0.30 3.52 -10.67
N TYR A 47 0.44 3.87 -11.72
CA TYR A 47 0.77 5.28 -12.02
C TYR A 47 -0.47 6.13 -12.25
N ILE A 48 -1.40 5.64 -13.08
CA ILE A 48 -2.63 6.38 -13.41
C ILE A 48 -3.55 6.53 -12.19
N SER A 49 -3.71 5.47 -11.41
CA SER A 49 -4.64 5.44 -10.28
C SER A 49 -4.11 6.15 -9.03
N GLN A 50 -2.80 6.18 -8.81
CA GLN A 50 -2.22 6.89 -7.67
C GLN A 50 -1.88 8.35 -7.99
N GLY A 51 -1.67 8.66 -9.27
CA GLY A 51 -1.44 9.99 -9.83
C GLY A 51 -0.46 10.84 -9.02
N SER A 52 -0.95 11.94 -8.42
CA SER A 52 -0.10 12.87 -7.64
C SER A 52 0.59 12.21 -6.44
N SER A 53 0.00 11.12 -5.93
CA SER A 53 0.48 10.34 -4.80
C SER A 53 1.17 9.03 -5.20
N TYR A 54 1.60 8.90 -6.47
CA TYR A 54 2.31 7.72 -6.97
C TYR A 54 3.45 7.25 -6.06
N LEU A 55 3.47 5.95 -5.80
CA LEU A 55 4.50 5.24 -5.06
C LEU A 55 5.28 4.30 -5.99
N SER A 56 6.61 4.38 -5.92
CA SER A 56 7.54 3.49 -6.60
C SER A 56 7.37 2.06 -6.09
N PRO A 57 7.09 1.07 -6.97
CA PRO A 57 7.04 -0.33 -6.59
C PRO A 57 8.30 -0.84 -5.91
N ARG A 58 9.47 -0.32 -6.30
CA ARG A 58 10.75 -0.65 -5.65
C ARG A 58 10.80 -0.10 -4.23
N ALA A 59 10.61 1.20 -4.06
CA ALA A 59 10.74 1.83 -2.75
C ALA A 59 9.68 1.33 -1.77
N TYR A 60 8.44 1.12 -2.24
CA TYR A 60 7.38 0.48 -1.47
C TYR A 60 7.79 -0.92 -1.00
N ALA A 61 8.28 -1.78 -1.90
CA ALA A 61 8.70 -3.13 -1.55
C ALA A 61 9.82 -3.15 -0.51
N ILE A 62 10.79 -2.25 -0.63
CA ILE A 62 11.90 -2.14 0.32
C ILE A 62 11.38 -1.72 1.70
N LEU A 63 10.63 -0.63 1.80
CA LEU A 63 10.10 -0.14 3.08
C LEU A 63 9.19 -1.18 3.74
N HIS A 64 8.35 -1.85 2.95
CA HIS A 64 7.44 -2.87 3.48
C HIS A 64 8.19 -4.06 4.07
N ARG A 65 9.26 -4.51 3.39
CA ARG A 65 10.10 -5.61 3.91
C ARG A 65 10.91 -5.19 5.13
N MET A 66 11.35 -3.94 5.20
CA MET A 66 11.98 -3.38 6.40
C MET A 66 11.00 -3.37 7.57
N HIS A 67 9.76 -2.94 7.35
CA HIS A 67 8.70 -2.99 8.36
C HIS A 67 8.46 -4.41 8.88
N HIS A 68 8.27 -5.41 8.00
CA HIS A 68 8.15 -6.80 8.46
C HIS A 68 9.35 -7.31 9.25
N ALA A 69 10.57 -6.91 8.90
CA ALA A 69 11.78 -7.39 9.55
C ALA A 69 12.08 -6.68 10.89
N PHE A 70 11.54 -5.48 11.07
CA PHE A 70 11.83 -4.59 12.19
C PHE A 70 10.55 -4.09 12.88
N SER A 71 9.44 -4.79 12.69
CA SER A 71 8.10 -4.35 13.10
C SER A 71 8.11 -3.88 14.54
N ASP A 72 7.59 -2.68 14.75
CA ASP A 72 7.47 -2.06 16.08
C ASP A 72 8.78 -1.93 16.87
N THR A 73 9.89 -1.79 16.14
CA THR A 73 11.18 -1.34 16.68
C THR A 73 11.56 0.03 16.13
N GLU A 74 12.58 0.67 16.68
CA GLU A 74 13.06 1.97 16.18
C GLU A 74 13.47 1.96 14.69
N LYS A 75 13.93 0.80 14.21
CA LYS A 75 14.36 0.57 12.81
C LYS A 75 13.18 0.42 11.84
N ASP A 76 11.95 0.29 12.35
CA ASP A 76 10.76 0.29 11.52
C ASP A 76 10.58 1.67 10.84
N PRO A 77 10.46 1.72 9.49
CA PRO A 77 10.25 2.97 8.78
C PRO A 77 8.95 3.69 9.15
N HIS A 78 7.95 2.98 9.68
CA HIS A 78 6.61 3.53 9.94
C HIS A 78 5.93 2.93 11.18
N SER A 79 6.67 2.59 12.24
CA SER A 79 6.05 2.15 13.49
C SER A 79 5.33 3.31 14.21
N PRO A 80 4.05 3.12 14.61
CA PRO A 80 3.32 4.09 15.42
C PRO A 80 3.68 4.02 16.92
N HIS A 81 4.52 3.09 17.35
CA HIS A 81 4.98 2.97 18.74
C HIS A 81 6.30 3.68 19.02
N HIS A 82 7.07 3.99 17.96
CA HIS A 82 8.30 4.77 18.04
C HIS A 82 8.16 6.17 17.43
N THR A 83 6.93 6.70 17.44
CA THR A 83 6.58 8.03 16.96
C THR A 83 5.48 8.63 17.83
N GLU A 84 5.44 9.95 17.94
CA GLU A 84 4.52 10.65 18.85
C GLU A 84 3.06 10.59 18.37
N ASN A 85 2.84 10.67 17.06
CA ASN A 85 1.53 10.74 16.45
C ASN A 85 1.60 10.33 14.98
N VAL A 86 0.43 10.22 14.33
CA VAL A 86 0.33 9.80 12.93
C VAL A 86 1.10 10.72 11.97
N PHE A 87 1.20 12.02 12.26
CA PHE A 87 1.90 12.96 11.39
C PHE A 87 3.42 12.76 11.46
N THR A 88 3.98 12.60 12.67
CA THR A 88 5.41 12.33 12.83
C THR A 88 5.80 10.97 12.26
N MET A 89 4.92 9.96 12.38
CA MET A 89 5.06 8.67 11.68
C MET A 89 5.11 8.83 10.16
N MET A 90 4.13 9.52 9.58
CA MET A 90 4.09 9.72 8.13
C MET A 90 5.27 10.56 7.62
N TRP A 91 5.75 11.52 8.41
CA TRP A 91 6.92 12.32 8.05
C TRP A 91 8.20 11.48 8.03
N LYS A 92 8.44 10.69 9.10
CA LYS A 92 9.54 9.71 9.16
C LYS A 92 9.49 8.76 7.97
N THR A 93 8.30 8.22 7.68
CA THR A 93 8.04 7.32 6.55
C THR A 93 8.42 7.98 5.22
N LYS A 94 7.97 9.22 5.00
CA LYS A 94 8.23 10.01 3.78
C LYS A 94 9.72 10.27 3.60
N ASP A 95 10.44 10.63 4.66
CA ASP A 95 11.88 10.91 4.59
C ASP A 95 12.69 9.65 4.25
N ILE A 96 12.39 8.52 4.90
CA ILE A 96 13.02 7.23 4.59
C ILE A 96 12.66 6.78 3.17
N TYR A 97 11.39 6.86 2.78
CA TYR A 97 10.92 6.53 1.43
C TYR A 97 11.68 7.33 0.36
N ASN A 98 11.78 8.65 0.53
CA ASN A 98 12.50 9.51 -0.40
C ASN A 98 13.99 9.20 -0.45
N ALA A 99 14.61 8.85 0.68
CA ALA A 99 16.01 8.43 0.72
C ALA A 99 16.22 7.11 -0.07
N VAL A 100 15.26 6.18 -0.05
CA VAL A 100 15.30 4.95 -0.84
C VAL A 100 15.07 5.20 -2.33
N VAL A 101 14.11 6.04 -2.69
CA VAL A 101 13.85 6.45 -4.10
C VAL A 101 15.08 7.14 -4.69
N GLN A 102 15.66 8.09 -3.97
CA GLN A 102 16.83 8.86 -4.39
C GLN A 102 18.15 8.09 -4.24
N ARG A 103 18.11 6.84 -3.74
CA ARG A 103 19.29 6.00 -3.47
C ARG A 103 20.33 6.67 -2.55
N LYS A 104 19.87 7.49 -1.62
CA LYS A 104 20.68 8.16 -0.58
C LYS A 104 20.84 7.33 0.69
N MET A 105 20.00 6.30 0.86
CA MET A 105 20.08 5.36 1.96
C MET A 105 20.70 4.04 1.50
N LYS A 106 21.63 3.50 2.29
CA LYS A 106 22.12 2.12 2.09
C LYS A 106 21.02 1.14 2.53
N VAL A 107 20.52 0.36 1.58
CA VAL A 107 19.51 -0.67 1.82
C VAL A 107 20.21 -2.04 1.92
N GLU A 108 19.80 -2.86 2.89
CA GLU A 108 20.32 -4.22 2.99
C GLU A 108 19.91 -5.07 1.77
N ALA A 109 20.82 -5.90 1.26
CA ALA A 109 20.59 -6.71 0.07
C ALA A 109 19.37 -7.65 0.17
N ARG A 110 18.99 -8.07 1.39
CA ARG A 110 17.79 -8.90 1.61
C ARG A 110 16.48 -8.18 1.28
N PHE A 111 16.46 -6.85 1.34
CA PHE A 111 15.30 -6.02 1.02
C PHE A 111 15.32 -5.53 -0.43
N ASP A 112 16.50 -5.31 -1.02
CA ASP A 112 16.68 -4.76 -2.36
C ASP A 112 16.74 -5.84 -3.46
N ARG A 113 15.66 -6.63 -3.60
CA ARG A 113 15.57 -7.74 -4.58
C ARG A 113 14.16 -7.98 -5.08
N ASP A 114 13.99 -8.74 -6.16
CA ASP A 114 12.69 -9.33 -6.54
C ASP A 114 11.49 -8.36 -6.51
N TYR A 115 11.58 -7.20 -7.17
CA TYR A 115 10.47 -6.26 -7.40
C TYR A 115 10.44 -5.86 -8.89
N PRO A 116 9.29 -5.47 -9.46
CA PRO A 116 9.26 -4.94 -10.81
C PRO A 116 9.92 -3.55 -10.85
N TYR A 117 10.66 -3.27 -11.92
CA TYR A 117 11.28 -1.97 -12.14
C TYR A 117 11.05 -1.49 -13.57
N TRP A 118 10.48 -0.30 -13.72
CA TRP A 118 10.28 0.36 -15.01
C TRP A 118 10.84 1.78 -14.96
N GLU A 119 12.12 1.92 -15.25
CA GLU A 119 12.87 3.16 -15.08
C GLU A 119 12.18 4.42 -15.66
N LYS A 120 11.67 4.35 -16.90
CA LYS A 120 11.00 5.49 -17.54
C LYS A 120 9.75 5.94 -16.77
N LEU A 121 8.94 4.97 -16.31
CA LEU A 121 7.70 5.26 -15.59
C LEU A 121 7.98 5.70 -14.15
N GLU A 122 9.01 5.14 -13.50
CA GLU A 122 9.50 5.60 -12.20
C GLU A 122 9.95 7.06 -12.25
N LYS A 123 10.79 7.41 -13.23
CA LYS A 123 11.25 8.80 -13.43
C LYS A 123 10.10 9.75 -13.71
N LEU A 124 9.12 9.33 -14.51
CA LEU A 124 7.93 10.12 -14.79
C LEU A 124 7.10 10.32 -13.52
N GLY A 125 6.71 9.22 -12.86
CA GLY A 125 5.81 9.24 -11.71
C GLY A 125 6.38 9.94 -10.48
N ASP A 126 7.70 9.90 -10.30
CA ASP A 126 8.35 10.62 -9.20
C ASP A 126 8.61 12.12 -9.50
N SER A 127 8.52 12.54 -10.76
CA SER A 127 8.78 13.93 -11.14
C SER A 127 7.73 14.91 -10.61
N TRP A 128 8.18 16.11 -10.22
CA TRP A 128 7.26 17.20 -9.85
C TRP A 128 6.31 17.61 -10.98
N ILE A 129 6.76 17.52 -12.24
CA ILE A 129 5.92 17.81 -13.40
C ILE A 129 4.71 16.86 -13.45
N SER A 130 4.94 15.56 -13.24
CA SER A 130 3.85 14.58 -13.18
C SER A 130 2.94 14.81 -11.97
N ARG A 131 3.52 15.00 -10.77
CA ARG A 131 2.76 15.20 -9.53
C ARG A 131 1.87 16.44 -9.60
N VAL A 132 2.41 17.56 -10.08
CA VAL A 132 1.65 18.80 -10.30
C VAL A 132 0.64 18.62 -11.44
N GLY A 133 1.01 17.94 -12.53
CA GLY A 133 0.09 17.67 -13.65
C GLY A 133 -1.16 16.89 -13.22
N TRP A 134 -0.99 15.85 -12.39
CA TRP A 134 -2.12 15.13 -11.79
C TRP A 134 -2.93 16.01 -10.84
N GLY A 135 -2.27 16.80 -9.99
CA GLY A 135 -2.96 17.74 -9.10
C GLY A 135 -3.81 18.76 -9.86
N VAL A 136 -3.26 19.35 -10.93
CA VAL A 136 -4.01 20.25 -11.82
C VAL A 136 -5.17 19.51 -12.49
N SER A 137 -4.96 18.27 -12.96
CA SER A 137 -6.01 17.46 -13.58
C SER A 137 -7.18 17.20 -12.62
N TYR A 138 -6.90 16.90 -11.35
CA TYR A 138 -7.94 16.75 -10.34
C TYR A 138 -8.63 18.08 -10.08
N LEU A 139 -7.91 19.19 -9.89
CA LEU A 139 -8.51 20.51 -9.69
C LEU A 139 -9.45 20.88 -10.84
N VAL A 140 -9.03 20.66 -12.08
CA VAL A 140 -9.84 20.89 -13.29
C VAL A 140 -11.10 20.01 -13.27
N PHE A 141 -10.99 18.74 -12.86
CA PHE A 141 -12.16 17.86 -12.70
C PHE A 141 -13.18 18.43 -11.70
N TYR A 142 -12.75 18.92 -10.52
CA TYR A 142 -13.67 19.52 -9.55
C TYR A 142 -14.27 20.84 -10.04
N ILE A 143 -13.49 21.69 -10.70
CA ILE A 143 -14.00 22.93 -11.31
C ILE A 143 -15.05 22.61 -12.38
N PHE A 144 -14.76 21.63 -13.26
CA PHE A 144 -15.71 21.18 -14.26
C PHE A 144 -16.98 20.64 -13.61
N ALA A 145 -16.85 19.80 -12.58
CA ALA A 145 -18.01 19.28 -11.86
C ALA A 145 -18.83 20.36 -11.15
N PHE A 146 -18.17 21.40 -10.62
CA PHE A 146 -18.82 22.55 -10.01
C PHE A 146 -19.67 23.32 -11.04
N ILE A 147 -19.10 23.62 -12.21
CA ILE A 147 -19.74 24.44 -13.22
C ILE A 147 -20.82 23.67 -13.98
N TYR A 148 -20.58 22.40 -14.30
CA TYR A 148 -21.39 21.65 -15.28
C TYR A 148 -22.17 20.46 -14.70
N LEU A 149 -21.85 20.00 -13.48
CA LEU A 149 -22.49 18.80 -12.87
C LEU A 149 -23.21 19.10 -11.54
N ASP A 150 -23.53 20.38 -11.32
CA ASP A 150 -24.19 20.89 -10.11
C ASP A 150 -23.54 20.31 -8.83
N MET A 151 -22.22 20.32 -8.77
CA MET A 151 -21.49 19.91 -7.58
C MET A 151 -21.58 21.02 -6.54
N HIS A 152 -21.94 20.66 -5.30
CA HIS A 152 -21.91 21.61 -4.19
C HIS A 152 -20.47 22.02 -3.87
N TRP A 153 -20.21 23.31 -3.63
CA TRP A 153 -18.87 23.85 -3.39
C TRP A 153 -18.10 23.14 -2.27
N ALA A 154 -18.82 22.63 -1.25
CA ALA A 154 -18.20 21.89 -0.14
C ALA A 154 -17.38 20.68 -0.60
N PHE A 155 -17.62 20.14 -1.81
CA PHE A 155 -16.87 19.00 -2.32
C PHE A 155 -15.43 19.36 -2.71
N PHE A 156 -15.09 20.66 -2.85
CA PHE A 156 -13.69 21.07 -2.93
C PHE A 156 -12.88 20.68 -1.68
N LEU A 157 -13.53 20.41 -0.54
CA LEU A 157 -12.87 19.88 0.66
C LEU A 157 -12.35 18.44 0.49
N LEU A 158 -12.78 17.71 -0.55
CA LEU A 158 -12.23 16.40 -0.90
C LEU A 158 -10.87 16.50 -1.60
N LEU A 159 -10.55 17.66 -2.17
CA LEU A 159 -9.38 17.86 -3.01
C LEU A 159 -8.04 17.57 -2.28
N PRO A 160 -7.82 18.00 -1.02
CA PRO A 160 -6.61 17.63 -0.28
C PRO A 160 -6.47 16.11 -0.10
N ILE A 161 -7.58 15.41 0.16
CA ILE A 161 -7.59 13.95 0.26
C ILE A 161 -7.27 13.33 -1.09
N HIS A 162 -7.83 13.87 -2.18
CA HIS A 162 -7.58 13.41 -3.54
C HIS A 162 -6.11 13.55 -3.94
N PHE A 163 -5.46 14.66 -3.58
CA PHE A 163 -4.03 14.87 -3.81
C PHE A 163 -3.14 13.90 -3.04
N LEU A 164 -3.59 13.51 -1.84
CA LEU A 164 -2.82 12.76 -0.86
C LEU A 164 -3.37 11.36 -0.60
N MET A 165 -4.09 10.76 -1.55
CA MET A 165 -4.75 9.45 -1.34
C MET A 165 -3.77 8.38 -0.86
N GLY A 166 -2.61 8.22 -1.51
CA GLY A 166 -1.57 7.27 -1.09
C GLY A 166 -1.11 7.47 0.38
N PRO A 167 -0.64 8.67 0.77
CA PRO A 167 -0.33 8.98 2.16
C PRO A 167 -1.48 8.76 3.14
N VAL A 168 -2.72 9.09 2.77
CA VAL A 168 -3.90 8.84 3.61
C VAL A 168 -4.12 7.34 3.82
N HIS A 169 -4.06 6.54 2.75
CA HIS A 169 -4.15 5.08 2.85
C HIS A 169 -3.05 4.51 3.76
N GLY A 170 -1.79 4.93 3.53
CA GLY A 170 -0.65 4.49 4.32
C GLY A 170 -0.78 4.88 5.80
N ALA A 171 -1.26 6.09 6.09
CA ALA A 171 -1.51 6.53 7.46
C ALA A 171 -2.56 5.65 8.15
N ILE A 172 -3.68 5.36 7.47
CA ILE A 172 -4.74 4.51 8.04
C ILE A 172 -4.20 3.12 8.34
N VAL A 173 -3.53 2.48 7.37
CA VAL A 173 -3.03 1.10 7.51
C VAL A 173 -1.95 1.01 8.58
N ASN A 174 -0.88 1.80 8.45
CA ASN A 174 0.29 1.68 9.34
C ASN A 174 -0.05 2.09 10.78
N TRP A 175 -0.84 3.15 10.95
CA TRP A 175 -1.23 3.59 12.30
C TRP A 175 -2.24 2.64 12.92
N SER A 176 -3.38 2.42 12.24
CA SER A 176 -4.50 1.68 12.83
C SER A 176 -4.18 0.21 12.96
N GLY A 177 -3.51 -0.39 11.99
CA GLY A 177 -3.19 -1.81 12.01
C GLY A 177 -2.05 -2.18 12.95
N HIS A 178 -1.44 -1.23 13.68
CA HIS A 178 -0.53 -1.50 14.81
C HIS A 178 -0.99 -0.89 16.14
N LYS A 179 -2.11 -0.14 16.16
CA LYS A 179 -2.66 0.47 17.39
C LYS A 179 -4.01 -0.10 17.79
N TYR A 180 -4.86 -0.46 16.83
CA TYR A 180 -6.28 -0.69 17.08
C TYR A 180 -6.75 -2.02 16.49
N GLY A 181 -7.57 -2.73 17.26
CA GLY A 181 -8.20 -3.98 16.84
C GLY A 181 -7.77 -5.17 17.68
N TYR A 182 -7.97 -6.37 17.13
CA TYR A 182 -7.70 -7.64 17.82
C TYR A 182 -6.50 -8.36 17.21
N GLN A 183 -6.02 -9.42 17.86
CA GLN A 183 -4.95 -10.29 17.37
C GLN A 183 -5.45 -11.73 17.28
N ASN A 184 -5.08 -12.43 16.20
CA ASN A 184 -5.27 -13.87 16.06
C ASN A 184 -3.98 -14.65 16.37
N PHE A 185 -2.82 -14.01 16.21
CA PHE A 185 -1.50 -14.61 16.37
C PHE A 185 -0.61 -13.73 17.26
N ASP A 186 0.20 -14.39 18.08
CA ASP A 186 1.35 -13.76 18.72
C ASP A 186 2.54 -13.78 17.75
N ASN A 187 2.81 -12.63 17.16
CA ASN A 187 3.93 -12.39 16.24
C ASN A 187 5.14 -11.76 16.94
N ARG A 188 5.06 -11.50 18.25
CA ARG A 188 6.00 -10.62 18.98
C ARG A 188 6.11 -9.21 18.40
N ASP A 189 5.01 -8.70 17.85
CA ASP A 189 4.81 -7.31 17.44
C ASP A 189 3.41 -6.83 17.88
N GLU A 190 3.11 -5.56 17.65
CA GLU A 190 1.82 -4.95 18.02
C GLU A 190 0.84 -4.89 16.85
N SER A 191 1.08 -5.64 15.78
CA SER A 191 0.16 -5.73 14.63
C SER A 191 -1.24 -6.19 15.08
N LYS A 192 -2.30 -5.60 14.52
CA LYS A 192 -3.72 -5.81 14.84
C LYS A 192 -4.53 -6.10 13.57
N ASN A 193 -5.72 -6.64 13.76
CA ASN A 193 -6.75 -6.85 12.73
C ASN A 193 -7.95 -5.93 13.00
N SER A 194 -8.51 -5.29 11.98
CA SER A 194 -9.63 -4.34 12.11
C SER A 194 -10.74 -4.53 11.07
N LEU A 195 -11.75 -5.37 11.36
CA LEU A 195 -12.83 -5.76 10.42
C LEU A 195 -13.57 -4.61 9.72
N ILE A 196 -14.05 -3.61 10.47
CA ILE A 196 -14.91 -2.55 9.89
C ILE A 196 -14.10 -1.67 8.93
N PHE A 197 -12.90 -1.29 9.34
CA PHE A 197 -12.01 -0.47 8.52
C PHE A 197 -11.37 -1.27 7.39
N ASP A 198 -11.34 -2.59 7.48
CA ASP A 198 -10.73 -3.44 6.46
C ASP A 198 -11.51 -3.44 5.13
N LEU A 199 -12.83 -3.22 5.16
CA LEU A 199 -13.61 -2.95 3.95
C LEU A 199 -13.19 -1.65 3.26
N LEU A 200 -12.84 -0.62 4.03
CA LEU A 200 -12.34 0.65 3.51
C LEU A 200 -10.93 0.50 2.92
N MET A 201 -10.13 -0.40 3.49
CA MET A 201 -8.72 -0.63 3.15
C MET A 201 -8.47 -1.92 2.35
N MET A 202 -9.51 -2.53 1.76
CA MET A 202 -9.43 -3.68 0.85
C MET A 202 -8.60 -4.88 1.37
N GLY A 203 -8.65 -5.19 2.66
CA GLY A 203 -7.93 -6.33 3.25
C GLY A 203 -6.66 -5.95 4.02
N GLU A 204 -6.14 -4.74 3.79
CA GLU A 204 -4.83 -4.30 4.31
C GLU A 204 -4.79 -4.14 5.84
N LEU A 205 -5.93 -4.09 6.52
CA LEU A 205 -6.03 -3.97 7.98
C LEU A 205 -6.19 -5.31 8.68
N PHE A 206 -6.07 -6.44 7.98
CA PHE A 206 -5.75 -7.74 8.59
C PHE A 206 -4.24 -7.91 8.81
N GLN A 207 -3.63 -6.91 9.45
CA GLN A 207 -2.17 -6.77 9.55
C GLN A 207 -1.55 -7.85 10.43
N ASN A 208 -2.20 -8.22 11.55
CA ASN A 208 -1.73 -9.33 12.41
C ASN A 208 -1.68 -10.68 11.69
N ASN A 209 -2.70 -10.96 10.88
CA ASN A 209 -2.74 -12.18 10.08
C ASN A 209 -1.64 -12.17 9.01
N HIS A 210 -1.47 -11.02 8.35
CA HIS A 210 -0.48 -10.84 7.30
C HIS A 210 0.96 -10.90 7.83
N HIS A 211 1.22 -10.36 9.01
CA HIS A 211 2.53 -10.48 9.69
C HIS A 211 2.87 -11.93 10.02
N LYS A 212 1.86 -12.74 10.40
CA LYS A 212 2.05 -14.18 10.61
C LYS A 212 2.28 -14.96 9.31
N LEU A 213 1.51 -14.65 8.26
CA LEU A 213 1.46 -15.38 7.00
C LEU A 213 1.75 -14.47 5.79
N PRO A 214 2.96 -13.89 5.67
CA PRO A 214 3.24 -12.80 4.72
C PRO A 214 3.20 -13.23 3.25
N ASN A 215 3.24 -14.52 2.96
CA ASN A 215 3.17 -15.06 1.60
C ASN A 215 1.76 -15.54 1.21
N ARG A 216 0.76 -15.40 2.09
CA ARG A 216 -0.61 -15.85 1.83
C ARG A 216 -1.38 -14.75 1.10
N ALA A 217 -1.95 -15.09 -0.07
CA ALA A 217 -2.67 -14.11 -0.89
C ALA A 217 -4.00 -13.61 -0.29
N ASN A 218 -4.61 -14.37 0.63
CA ASN A 218 -5.79 -13.98 1.40
C ASN A 218 -5.37 -13.55 2.80
N PHE A 219 -5.60 -12.29 3.18
CA PHE A 219 -5.26 -11.79 4.52
C PHE A 219 -6.26 -12.19 5.60
N GLY A 220 -7.48 -12.57 5.23
CA GLY A 220 -8.43 -13.17 6.16
C GLY A 220 -8.02 -14.60 6.55
N THR A 221 -8.10 -14.92 7.84
CA THR A 221 -7.77 -16.24 8.42
C THR A 221 -8.94 -16.89 9.14
N LYS A 222 -9.82 -16.10 9.76
CA LYS A 222 -11.06 -16.56 10.39
C LYS A 222 -12.21 -16.50 9.37
N TRP A 223 -13.26 -17.28 9.62
CA TRP A 223 -14.40 -17.39 8.71
C TRP A 223 -15.18 -16.08 8.52
N PHE A 224 -15.14 -15.18 9.50
CA PHE A 224 -15.78 -13.86 9.46
C PHE A 224 -14.87 -12.77 8.89
N GLU A 225 -13.59 -13.07 8.61
CA GLU A 225 -12.64 -12.13 8.03
C GLU A 225 -12.74 -12.18 6.50
N PHE A 226 -13.27 -11.11 5.92
CA PHE A 226 -13.45 -10.98 4.49
C PHE A 226 -12.43 -10.00 3.89
N ASP A 227 -11.45 -10.52 3.15
CA ASP A 227 -10.50 -9.74 2.36
C ASP A 227 -11.12 -9.40 0.99
N PRO A 228 -11.51 -8.13 0.73
CA PRO A 228 -12.18 -7.74 -0.52
C PRO A 228 -11.31 -7.92 -1.77
N THR A 229 -9.99 -7.94 -1.64
CA THR A 229 -9.10 -8.11 -2.79
C THR A 229 -8.95 -9.58 -3.18
N TYR A 230 -9.12 -10.51 -2.24
CA TYR A 230 -8.91 -11.94 -2.50
C TYR A 230 -9.84 -12.52 -3.59
N PRO A 231 -11.14 -12.21 -3.66
CA PRO A 231 -11.99 -12.58 -4.80
C PRO A 231 -11.44 -12.11 -6.16
N VAL A 232 -10.88 -10.89 -6.22
CA VAL A 232 -10.27 -10.35 -7.44
C VAL A 232 -9.02 -11.16 -7.81
N ILE A 233 -8.18 -11.51 -6.83
CA ILE A 233 -7.01 -12.38 -7.04
C ILE A 233 -7.44 -13.75 -7.59
N LYS A 234 -8.50 -14.36 -7.03
CA LYS A 234 -9.03 -15.64 -7.54
C LYS A 234 -9.51 -15.51 -8.98
N LEU A 235 -10.22 -14.43 -9.32
CA LEU A 235 -10.68 -14.16 -10.68
C LEU A 235 -9.51 -14.03 -11.65
N LEU A 236 -8.49 -13.23 -11.30
CA LEU A 236 -7.29 -13.03 -12.12
C LEU A 236 -6.45 -14.30 -12.26
N SER A 237 -6.44 -15.17 -11.25
CA SER A 237 -5.80 -16.47 -11.33
C SER A 237 -6.57 -17.43 -12.23
N TRP A 238 -7.91 -17.42 -12.15
CA TRP A 238 -8.78 -18.25 -12.99
C TRP A 238 -8.68 -17.85 -14.48
N THR A 239 -8.59 -16.55 -14.77
CA THR A 239 -8.36 -16.04 -16.13
C THR A 239 -6.91 -16.13 -16.60
N LYS A 240 -6.01 -16.73 -15.79
CA LYS A 240 -4.58 -16.92 -16.09
C LYS A 240 -3.79 -15.61 -16.30
N ILE A 241 -4.31 -14.49 -15.81
CA ILE A 241 -3.59 -13.21 -15.77
C ILE A 241 -2.43 -13.28 -14.77
N ILE A 242 -2.69 -13.93 -13.63
CA ILE A 242 -1.68 -14.24 -12.62
C ILE A 242 -1.58 -15.74 -12.38
N LYS A 243 -0.46 -16.17 -11.82
CA LYS A 243 -0.25 -17.51 -11.26
C LYS A 243 0.09 -17.37 -9.79
N LEU A 244 -0.78 -17.85 -8.90
CA LEU A 244 -0.51 -17.90 -7.47
C LEU A 244 0.78 -18.68 -7.18
N ARG A 245 1.58 -18.18 -6.25
CA ARG A 245 2.69 -18.96 -5.68
C ARG A 245 2.16 -19.78 -4.52
N GLU A 246 2.65 -20.99 -4.37
CA GLU A 246 2.39 -21.77 -3.17
C GLU A 246 2.98 -21.03 -1.97
N SER A 247 2.13 -20.73 -0.99
CA SER A 247 2.60 -20.21 0.28
C SER A 247 3.46 -21.30 0.93
N LYS A 248 4.77 -21.08 1.05
CA LYS A 248 5.62 -21.92 1.89
C LYS A 248 5.19 -21.71 3.34
N VAL A 249 4.20 -22.48 3.79
CA VAL A 249 3.88 -22.58 5.21
C VAL A 249 4.98 -23.42 5.83
N GLY A 250 5.78 -22.83 6.73
CA GLY A 250 6.75 -23.60 7.53
C GLY A 250 8.21 -23.20 7.42
N VAL A 251 8.53 -21.91 7.38
CA VAL A 251 9.82 -21.46 7.95
C VAL A 251 9.45 -20.55 9.09
N GLU A 252 9.80 -20.94 10.31
CA GLU A 252 9.79 -20.03 11.46
C GLU A 252 10.36 -18.70 10.99
N VAL A 253 9.59 -17.62 11.15
CA VAL A 253 10.16 -16.28 11.01
C VAL A 253 11.34 -16.27 11.96
N PRO A 254 12.58 -16.13 11.47
CA PRO A 254 13.72 -16.19 12.35
C PRO A 254 13.53 -15.12 13.41
N ALA A 255 13.82 -15.45 14.67
CA ALA A 255 13.72 -14.51 15.79
C ALA A 255 14.28 -13.13 15.37
N PRO A 256 13.60 -12.04 15.76
CA PRO A 256 14.03 -10.68 15.46
C PRO A 256 15.53 -10.54 15.67
N ALA A 257 16.22 -9.82 14.80
CA ALA A 257 17.69 -9.75 14.82
C ALA A 257 18.28 -9.25 16.15
N HIS A 258 17.47 -8.57 16.99
CA HIS A 258 17.88 -8.10 18.31
C HIS A 258 18.03 -9.24 19.34
N GLU A 259 17.49 -10.44 19.10
CA GLU A 259 17.67 -11.61 19.97
C GLU A 259 18.92 -12.44 19.62
N ARG A 260 19.68 -12.09 18.57
CA ARG A 260 20.90 -12.84 18.17
C ARG A 260 22.20 -12.27 18.73
N GLU A 261 22.12 -11.18 19.47
CA GLU A 261 23.25 -10.49 20.08
C GLU A 261 23.15 -10.41 21.62
N ALA A 262 22.30 -11.26 22.23
CA ALA A 262 22.18 -11.42 23.68
C ALA A 262 22.86 -12.72 24.15
#